data_AF-A0A2D6G8W9-F1
#
_entry.id   AF-A0A2D6G8W9-F1
#
_cell.length_a   1.000
_cell.length_b   1.000
_cell.length_c   1.000
_cell.angle_alpha   90.00
_cell.angle_beta   90.00
_cell.angle_gamma   90.00
#
_symmetry.space_group_name_H-M   'P 1'
#
loop_
_entity.id
_entity.type
_entity.pdbx_description
1 polymer ?
#
loop_
_entity_poly.entity_id
_entity_poly.type
_entity_poly.pdbx_seq_one_letter_code
_entity_poly.pdbx_strand_id
1 'polypeptide(L)'
;MTNKIPPQLELPDTIFRSIRNGSRGIVFKIAEDLAAKILYEGNCFNDTENFRIRNDPDALEKLQYEAEIANFLYDLDHNIPRPIGIEKFSIFPNSNVTYPAFIMEYLPFSSGAELNGLEFNKARELAKDEIVKTLDFGFMPGEDVLNPNNFLYDRDNEKSYLIDFEFWSYDNGNTICLTPKNTGDNQF
;
A
#
# COMPACT_ATOMS: atom_id res chain seq x y z
N MET A 1 -15.86 -9.20 11.42
CA MET A 1 -15.38 -7.82 11.66
C MET A 1 -16.22 -6.90 10.81
N THR A 2 -16.68 -5.76 11.33
CA THR A 2 -17.41 -4.77 10.53
C THR A 2 -16.46 -4.15 9.52
N ASN A 3 -16.85 -4.12 8.23
CA ASN A 3 -16.14 -3.48 7.12
C ASN A 3 -16.11 -1.96 7.33
N LYS A 4 -15.35 -1.48 8.32
CA LYS A 4 -15.22 -0.05 8.58
C LYS A 4 -14.15 0.51 7.66
N ILE A 5 -14.57 1.36 6.75
CA ILE A 5 -13.70 2.23 5.96
C ILE A 5 -13.14 3.29 6.93
N PRO A 6 -11.81 3.46 7.02
CA PRO A 6 -11.25 4.60 7.72
C PRO A 6 -11.86 5.89 7.17
N PRO A 7 -12.38 6.80 8.02
CA PRO A 7 -12.91 8.06 7.51
C PRO A 7 -11.81 8.85 6.79
N GLN A 8 -12.24 9.73 5.89
CA GLN A 8 -11.30 10.63 5.24
C GLN A 8 -10.76 11.64 6.29
N LEU A 9 -9.50 11.50 6.70
CA LEU A 9 -8.73 12.55 7.35
C LEU A 9 -8.62 13.72 6.38
N GLU A 10 -9.17 14.86 6.77
CA GLU A 10 -9.05 16.11 6.04
C GLU A 10 -7.78 16.82 6.51
N LEU A 11 -6.78 16.85 5.63
CA LEU A 11 -5.58 17.66 5.82
C LEU A 11 -5.78 18.98 5.06
N PRO A 12 -5.91 20.12 5.75
CA PRO A 12 -6.00 21.40 5.07
C PRO A 12 -4.68 21.70 4.35
N ASP A 13 -4.79 22.26 3.14
CA ASP A 13 -3.68 22.86 2.39
C ASP A 13 -2.49 21.94 2.10
N THR A 14 -2.72 20.69 1.69
CA THR A 14 -1.64 19.82 1.22
C THR A 14 -1.25 20.12 -0.23
N ILE A 15 0.04 19.97 -0.55
CA ILE A 15 0.58 20.09 -1.92
C ILE A 15 -0.04 19.04 -2.85
N PHE A 16 -0.23 17.83 -2.32
CA PHE A 16 -0.75 16.69 -3.05
C PHE A 16 -2.17 16.36 -2.62
N ARG A 17 -2.96 15.81 -3.55
CA ARG A 17 -4.32 15.34 -3.26
C ARG A 17 -4.25 14.03 -2.48
N SER A 18 -4.87 13.97 -1.30
CA SER A 18 -5.16 12.69 -0.63
C SER A 18 -6.21 11.92 -1.46
N ILE A 19 -5.93 10.65 -1.71
CA ILE A 19 -6.78 9.75 -2.51
C ILE A 19 -7.35 8.60 -1.68
N ARG A 20 -6.73 8.28 -0.53
CA ARG A 20 -7.20 7.22 0.38
C ARG A 20 -6.58 7.36 1.76
N ASN A 21 -7.30 6.89 2.78
CA ASN A 21 -6.71 6.61 4.09
C ASN A 21 -6.83 5.13 4.44
N GLY A 22 -5.73 4.60 4.96
CA GLY A 22 -5.72 3.38 5.77
C GLY A 22 -5.92 3.72 7.24
N SER A 23 -5.86 2.70 8.10
CA SER A 23 -5.99 2.89 9.55
C SER A 23 -4.79 3.61 10.19
N ARG A 24 -3.64 3.62 9.50
CA ARG A 24 -2.35 4.15 9.97
C ARG A 24 -1.58 4.94 8.90
N GLY A 25 -2.15 5.12 7.71
CA GLY A 25 -1.48 5.81 6.61
C GLY A 25 -2.44 6.58 5.72
N ILE A 26 -1.92 7.61 5.07
CA ILE A 26 -2.61 8.43 4.08
C ILE A 26 -1.88 8.22 2.75
N VAL A 27 -2.64 7.98 1.69
CA VAL A 27 -2.12 7.84 0.34
C VAL A 27 -2.41 9.13 -0.43
N PHE A 28 -1.35 9.73 -0.97
CA PHE A 28 -1.41 10.92 -1.82
C PHE A 28 -1.15 10.56 -3.27
N LYS A 29 -1.85 11.19 -4.20
CA LYS A 29 -1.47 11.18 -5.62
C LYS A 29 -0.42 12.26 -5.84
N ILE A 30 0.81 11.86 -6.18
CA ILE A 30 1.96 12.78 -6.30
C ILE A 30 2.36 13.06 -7.75
N ALA A 31 1.97 12.21 -8.70
CA ALA A 31 2.09 12.42 -10.14
C ALA A 31 0.92 11.73 -10.88
N GLU A 32 0.92 11.73 -12.21
CA GLU A 32 -0.12 11.08 -13.02
C GLU A 32 -0.24 9.59 -12.70
N ASP A 33 0.92 8.93 -12.58
CA ASP A 33 1.15 7.50 -12.44
C ASP A 33 1.78 7.11 -11.09
N LEU A 34 1.92 8.04 -10.14
CA LEU A 34 2.56 7.80 -8.84
C LEU A 34 1.68 8.17 -7.64
N ALA A 35 1.71 7.29 -6.65
CA ALA A 35 1.11 7.47 -5.33
C ALA A 35 2.17 7.36 -4.23
N ALA A 36 1.89 8.00 -3.09
CA ALA A 36 2.78 8.02 -1.94
C ALA A 36 2.01 7.72 -0.64
N LYS A 37 2.40 6.67 0.09
CA LYS A 37 1.87 6.35 1.42
C LYS A 37 2.73 7.03 2.49
N ILE A 38 2.09 7.79 3.37
CA ILE A 38 2.72 8.43 4.53
C ILE A 38 1.98 7.99 5.80
N LEU A 39 2.71 7.64 6.86
CA LEU A 39 2.12 7.17 8.09
C LEU A 39 1.65 8.30 9.00
N TYR A 40 0.62 8.04 9.80
CA TYR A 40 0.18 8.89 10.89
C TYR A 40 -0.04 8.07 12.16
N GLU A 41 -0.05 8.73 13.32
CA GLU A 41 -0.52 8.16 14.58
C GLU A 41 -1.82 8.83 15.00
N GLY A 42 -2.71 8.07 15.64
CA GLY A 42 -4.04 8.52 16.01
C GLY A 42 -5.07 7.41 15.80
N ASN A 43 -6.31 7.65 16.24
CA ASN A 43 -7.40 6.71 16.05
C ASN A 43 -8.47 7.33 15.15
N CYS A 44 -8.21 7.29 13.84
CA CYS A 44 -9.11 7.89 12.84
C CYS A 44 -10.56 7.41 12.94
N PHE A 45 -10.82 6.19 13.44
CA PHE A 45 -12.19 5.67 13.56
C PHE A 45 -13.01 6.34 14.65
N ASN A 46 -12.34 6.90 15.68
CA ASN A 46 -13.00 7.53 16.82
C ASN A 46 -12.75 9.04 16.85
N ASP A 47 -11.66 9.50 16.25
CA ASP A 47 -11.20 10.89 16.31
C ASP A 47 -10.42 11.24 15.04
N THR A 48 -11.02 12.08 14.19
CA THR A 48 -10.43 12.57 12.94
C THR A 48 -9.66 13.88 13.12
N GLU A 49 -9.65 14.46 14.31
CA GLU A 49 -9.01 15.75 14.60
C GLU A 49 -7.69 15.57 15.36
N ASN A 50 -7.60 14.57 16.24
CA ASN A 50 -6.40 14.28 17.03
C ASN A 50 -5.56 13.17 16.40
N PHE A 51 -4.77 13.55 15.39
CA PHE A 51 -3.75 12.70 14.78
C PHE A 51 -2.45 13.48 14.54
N ARG A 52 -1.34 12.76 14.38
CA ARG A 52 -0.04 13.35 14.00
C ARG A 52 0.51 12.61 12.78
N ILE A 53 0.78 13.35 11.70
CA ILE A 53 1.52 12.81 10.56
C ILE A 53 2.96 12.53 11.02
N ARG A 54 3.43 11.31 10.79
CA ARG A 54 4.69 10.83 11.36
C ARG A 54 5.86 11.17 10.46
N ASN A 55 6.88 11.78 11.05
CA ASN A 55 8.17 12.10 10.41
C ASN A 55 9.37 11.48 11.16
N ASP A 56 9.09 10.61 12.14
CA ASP A 56 10.08 9.99 13.01
C ASP A 56 10.74 8.73 12.38
N PRO A 57 11.87 8.25 12.91
CA PRO A 57 12.58 7.09 12.36
C PRO A 57 11.78 5.79 12.32
N ASP A 58 10.89 5.52 13.27
CA ASP A 58 10.06 4.30 13.26
C ASP A 58 9.06 4.31 12.09
N ALA A 59 8.58 5.48 11.69
CA ALA A 59 7.76 5.59 10.49
C ALA A 59 8.55 5.26 9.22
N LEU A 60 9.82 5.66 9.15
CA LEU A 60 10.70 5.31 8.04
C LEU A 60 10.96 3.80 7.99
N GLU A 61 11.28 3.18 9.12
CA GLU A 61 11.55 1.73 9.22
C GLU A 61 10.33 0.91 8.79
N LYS A 62 9.12 1.29 9.22
CA LYS A 62 7.87 0.62 8.82
C LYS A 62 7.59 0.74 7.31
N LEU A 63 7.81 1.91 6.73
CA LEU A 63 7.63 2.10 5.29
C LEU A 63 8.69 1.32 4.50
N GLN A 64 9.93 1.26 4.98
CA GLN A 64 10.99 0.45 4.38
C GLN A 64 10.63 -1.03 4.38
N TYR A 65 10.14 -1.55 5.52
CA TYR A 65 9.68 -2.92 5.63
C TYR A 65 8.54 -3.25 4.67
N GLU A 66 7.52 -2.39 4.59
CA GLU A 66 6.42 -2.54 3.64
C GLU A 66 6.92 -2.51 2.18
N ALA A 67 7.87 -1.64 1.85
CA ALA A 67 8.49 -1.57 0.53
C ALA A 67 9.30 -2.84 0.21
N GLU A 68 9.99 -3.45 1.17
CA GLU A 68 10.74 -4.70 0.97
C GLU A 68 9.80 -5.85 0.58
N ILE A 69 8.68 -6.00 1.30
CA ILE A 69 7.64 -7.00 0.96
C ILE A 69 7.08 -6.72 -0.44
N ALA A 70 6.73 -5.47 -0.73
CA ALA A 70 6.20 -5.10 -2.03
C ALA A 70 7.19 -5.39 -3.17
N ASN A 71 8.48 -5.07 -3.00
CA ASN A 71 9.50 -5.37 -4.01
C ASN A 71 9.59 -6.87 -4.29
N PHE A 72 9.61 -7.70 -3.23
CA PHE A 72 9.69 -9.15 -3.40
C PHE A 72 8.45 -9.71 -4.11
N LEU A 73 7.26 -9.29 -3.70
CA LEU A 73 6.01 -9.72 -4.34
C LEU A 73 5.94 -9.25 -5.81
N TYR A 74 6.41 -8.05 -6.11
CA TYR A 74 6.47 -7.54 -7.48
C TYR A 74 7.44 -8.35 -8.36
N ASP A 75 8.62 -8.69 -7.85
CA ASP A 75 9.61 -9.49 -8.58
C ASP A 75 9.09 -10.90 -8.93
N LEU A 76 8.18 -11.41 -8.09
CA LEU A 76 7.47 -12.68 -8.27
C LEU A 76 6.22 -12.58 -9.19
N ASP A 77 5.98 -11.43 -9.82
CA ASP A 77 4.87 -11.21 -10.77
C ASP A 77 3.47 -11.30 -10.11
N HIS A 78 3.37 -10.90 -8.83
CA HIS A 78 2.07 -10.75 -8.18
C HIS A 78 1.35 -9.47 -8.62
N ASN A 79 0.00 -9.50 -8.54
CA ASN A 79 -0.81 -8.31 -8.79
C ASN A 79 -0.70 -7.36 -7.58
N ILE A 80 0.30 -6.49 -7.61
CA ILE A 80 0.45 -5.36 -6.67
C ILE A 80 0.83 -4.10 -7.46
N PRO A 81 0.66 -2.88 -6.91
CA PRO A 81 1.23 -1.68 -7.52
C PRO A 81 2.75 -1.79 -7.57
N ARG A 82 3.38 -1.39 -8.68
CA ARG A 82 4.85 -1.41 -8.79
C ARG A 82 5.48 -0.53 -7.70
N PRO A 83 6.33 -1.08 -6.81
CA PRO A 83 7.08 -0.28 -5.86
C PRO A 83 8.15 0.56 -6.57
N ILE A 84 8.32 1.81 -6.13
CA ILE A 84 9.37 2.71 -6.66
C ILE A 84 10.48 2.90 -5.64
N GLY A 85 10.14 3.12 -4.37
CA GLY A 85 11.11 3.32 -3.31
C GLY A 85 10.61 4.18 -2.17
N ILE A 86 11.54 4.62 -1.33
CA ILE A 86 11.28 5.44 -0.15
C ILE A 86 11.87 6.83 -0.37
N GLU A 87 11.04 7.86 -0.25
CA GLU A 87 11.46 9.26 -0.40
C GLU A 87 11.04 10.10 0.80
N LYS A 88 11.66 11.28 0.95
CA LYS A 88 11.25 12.29 1.94
C LYS A 88 10.90 13.58 1.26
N PHE A 89 9.68 14.06 1.45
CA PHE A 89 9.24 15.34 0.89
C PHE A 89 8.25 16.06 1.82
N SER A 90 8.10 17.35 1.61
CA SER A 90 7.08 18.14 2.30
C SER A 90 5.72 17.90 1.65
N ILE A 91 4.68 17.77 2.48
CA ILE A 91 3.29 17.71 2.02
C ILE A 91 2.54 19.02 2.24
N PHE A 92 3.16 20.00 2.90
CA PHE A 92 2.55 21.30 3.18
C PHE A 92 3.39 22.42 2.52
N PRO A 93 2.77 23.36 1.79
CA PRO A 93 3.46 24.28 0.88
C PRO A 93 4.49 25.20 1.57
N ASN A 94 4.30 25.50 2.86
CA ASN A 94 5.16 26.41 3.63
C ASN A 94 5.86 25.72 4.81
N SER A 95 5.93 24.39 4.81
CA SER A 95 6.59 23.62 5.87
C SER A 95 7.98 23.18 5.46
N ASN A 96 8.95 23.37 6.35
CA ASN A 96 10.29 22.77 6.24
C ASN A 96 10.33 21.32 6.74
N VAL A 97 9.19 20.79 7.22
CA VAL A 97 9.10 19.40 7.68
C VAL A 97 8.87 18.48 6.48
N THR A 98 9.75 17.52 6.31
CA THR A 98 9.59 16.43 5.34
C THR A 98 9.12 15.16 6.03
N TYR A 99 8.33 14.36 5.33
CA TYR A 99 7.78 13.10 5.83
C TYR A 99 8.32 11.94 4.98
N PRO A 100 8.71 10.80 5.60
CA PRO A 100 9.02 9.60 4.85
C PRO A 100 7.77 9.09 4.14
N ALA A 101 7.94 8.64 2.92
CA ALA A 101 6.85 8.18 2.08
C ALA A 101 7.28 6.95 1.27
N PHE A 102 6.41 5.94 1.22
CA PHE A 102 6.55 4.83 0.29
C PHE A 102 5.89 5.19 -1.04
N ILE A 103 6.72 5.30 -2.08
CA ILE A 103 6.31 5.64 -3.44
C ILE A 103 6.03 4.35 -4.22
N MET A 104 4.88 4.33 -4.89
CA MET A 104 4.41 3.21 -5.70
C MET A 104 3.61 3.73 -6.91
N GLU A 105 3.40 2.85 -7.88
CA GLU A 105 2.49 3.09 -8.99
C GLU A 105 1.09 3.48 -8.48
N TYR A 106 0.50 4.48 -9.12
CA TYR A 106 -0.88 4.85 -8.89
C TYR A 106 -1.81 4.04 -9.79
N LEU A 107 -2.60 3.16 -9.15
CA LEU A 107 -3.67 2.43 -9.81
C LEU A 107 -5.02 3.13 -9.55
N PRO A 108 -5.69 3.70 -10.58
CA PRO A 108 -6.95 4.44 -10.43
C PRO A 108 -8.17 3.51 -10.29
N PHE A 109 -8.04 2.43 -9.52
CA PHE A 109 -9.06 1.41 -9.34
C PHE A 109 -9.79 1.58 -8.01
N SER A 110 -11.04 1.12 -7.97
CA SER A 110 -11.85 1.12 -6.75
C SER A 110 -11.28 0.12 -5.73
N SER A 111 -11.22 0.51 -4.45
CA SER A 111 -11.02 -0.46 -3.37
C SER A 111 -12.22 -1.40 -3.28
N GLY A 112 -12.01 -2.58 -2.69
CA GLY A 112 -13.10 -3.48 -2.33
C GLY A 112 -14.22 -2.80 -1.53
N ALA A 113 -13.91 -1.77 -0.74
CA ALA A 113 -14.88 -1.03 0.06
C ALA A 113 -15.82 -0.13 -0.76
N GLU A 114 -15.42 0.23 -1.97
CA GLU A 114 -16.17 1.09 -2.90
C GLU A 114 -16.97 0.28 -3.93
N LEU A 115 -16.84 -1.05 -3.93
CA LEU A 115 -17.50 -1.94 -4.89
C LEU A 115 -18.94 -2.26 -4.48
N ASN A 116 -19.78 -2.52 -5.49
CA ASN A 116 -21.09 -3.12 -5.23
C ASN A 116 -20.94 -4.60 -4.81
N GLY A 117 -22.01 -5.22 -4.30
CA GLY A 117 -21.92 -6.58 -3.73
C GLY A 117 -21.44 -7.68 -4.70
N LEU A 118 -21.76 -7.59 -5.99
CA LEU A 118 -21.30 -8.57 -6.98
C LEU A 118 -19.81 -8.39 -7.29
N GLU A 119 -19.41 -7.15 -7.57
CA GLU A 119 -18.01 -6.79 -7.84
C GLU A 119 -17.12 -7.10 -6.64
N PHE A 120 -17.57 -6.77 -5.43
CA PHE A 120 -16.86 -7.04 -4.20
C PHE A 120 -16.55 -8.53 -4.02
N ASN A 121 -17.54 -9.39 -4.24
CA ASN A 121 -17.34 -10.84 -4.11
C ASN A 121 -16.31 -11.34 -5.13
N LYS A 122 -16.40 -10.89 -6.38
CA LYS A 122 -15.44 -11.26 -7.42
C LYS A 122 -14.02 -10.78 -7.09
N ALA A 123 -13.87 -9.50 -6.75
CA ALA A 123 -12.59 -8.92 -6.37
C ALA A 123 -11.97 -9.63 -5.16
N ARG A 124 -12.79 -9.99 -4.16
CA ARG A 124 -12.33 -10.70 -2.96
C ARG A 124 -11.83 -12.11 -3.27
N GLU A 125 -12.48 -12.87 -4.15
CA GLU A 125 -11.98 -14.19 -4.55
C GLU A 125 -10.66 -14.06 -5.31
N LEU A 126 -10.55 -13.11 -6.24
CA LEU A 126 -9.28 -12.83 -6.93
C LEU A 126 -8.16 -12.42 -5.97
N ALA A 127 -8.46 -11.60 -4.96
CA ALA A 127 -7.50 -11.23 -3.91
C ALA A 127 -7.04 -12.46 -3.10
N LYS A 128 -7.96 -13.37 -2.76
CA LYS A 128 -7.61 -14.64 -2.10
C LYS A 128 -6.68 -15.47 -2.96
N ASP A 129 -6.96 -15.60 -4.26
CA ASP A 129 -6.11 -16.35 -5.17
C ASP A 129 -4.70 -15.76 -5.24
N GLU A 130 -4.57 -14.43 -5.25
CA GLU A 130 -3.26 -13.76 -5.16
C GLU A 130 -2.54 -14.05 -3.84
N ILE A 131 -3.24 -13.98 -2.70
CA ILE A 131 -2.67 -14.26 -1.38
C ILE A 131 -2.22 -15.72 -1.27
N VAL A 132 -2.98 -16.67 -1.79
CA VAL A 132 -2.60 -18.09 -1.75
C VAL A 132 -1.27 -18.32 -2.47
N LYS A 133 -1.04 -17.64 -3.61
CA LYS A 133 0.24 -17.72 -4.32
C LYS A 133 1.42 -17.20 -3.48
N THR A 134 1.21 -16.22 -2.59
CA THR A 134 2.32 -15.68 -1.77
C THR A 134 2.77 -16.67 -0.70
N LEU A 135 1.89 -17.57 -0.25
CA LEU A 135 2.19 -18.56 0.78
C LEU A 135 3.29 -19.54 0.35
N ASP A 136 3.35 -19.87 -0.94
CA ASP A 136 4.38 -20.75 -1.50
C ASP A 136 5.80 -20.19 -1.36
N PHE A 137 5.92 -18.87 -1.13
CA PHE A 137 7.17 -18.15 -0.93
C PHE A 137 7.44 -17.81 0.54
N GLY A 138 6.65 -18.35 1.47
CA GLY A 138 6.84 -18.16 2.90
C GLY A 138 6.28 -16.85 3.46
N PHE A 139 5.51 -16.10 2.66
CA PHE A 139 4.79 -14.94 3.20
C PHE A 139 3.62 -15.39 4.08
N MET A 140 3.47 -14.68 5.18
CA MET A 140 2.37 -14.80 6.11
C MET A 140 1.59 -13.46 6.11
N PRO A 141 0.45 -13.40 5.43
CA PRO A 141 -0.35 -12.18 5.38
C PRO A 141 -0.95 -11.86 6.76
N GLY A 142 -1.16 -10.56 7.03
CA GLY A 142 -1.83 -10.11 8.24
C GLY A 142 -3.29 -10.58 8.33
N GLU A 143 -3.87 -10.57 9.55
CA GLU A 143 -5.27 -10.97 9.77
C GLU A 143 -6.27 -10.12 8.97
N ASP A 144 -5.88 -8.90 8.59
CA ASP A 144 -6.67 -7.93 7.86
C ASP A 144 -6.46 -7.98 6.35
N VAL A 145 -5.72 -8.95 5.80
CA VAL A 145 -5.37 -8.99 4.37
C VAL A 145 -6.58 -8.98 3.42
N LEU A 146 -7.72 -9.54 3.84
CA LEU A 146 -8.97 -9.53 3.08
C LEU A 146 -9.91 -8.38 3.48
N ASN A 147 -9.42 -7.39 4.22
CA ASN A 147 -10.16 -6.15 4.46
C ASN A 147 -10.46 -5.50 3.10
N PRO A 148 -11.70 -5.04 2.84
CA PRO A 148 -12.06 -4.39 1.59
C PRO A 148 -11.19 -3.18 1.21
N ASN A 149 -10.45 -2.58 2.16
CA ASN A 149 -9.54 -1.47 1.88
C ASN A 149 -8.13 -1.92 1.43
N ASN A 150 -7.78 -3.20 1.56
CA ASN A 150 -6.44 -3.76 1.32
C ASN A 150 -6.29 -4.40 -0.07
N PHE A 151 -7.27 -4.19 -0.96
CA PHE A 151 -7.16 -4.57 -2.36
C PHE A 151 -7.93 -3.61 -3.27
N LEU A 152 -7.49 -3.56 -4.53
CA LEU A 152 -8.05 -2.77 -5.62
C LEU A 152 -8.60 -3.69 -6.71
N TYR A 153 -9.70 -3.32 -7.36
CA TYR A 153 -10.27 -4.12 -8.43
C TYR A 153 -10.22 -3.44 -9.79
N ASP A 154 -9.47 -4.05 -10.72
CA ASP A 154 -9.46 -3.72 -12.13
C ASP A 154 -10.56 -4.53 -12.83
N ARG A 155 -11.62 -3.81 -13.23
CA ARG A 155 -12.78 -4.39 -13.90
C ARG A 155 -12.47 -4.87 -15.31
N ASP A 156 -11.61 -4.15 -16.02
CA ASP A 156 -11.37 -4.38 -17.44
C ASP A 156 -10.48 -5.61 -17.65
N ASN A 157 -9.51 -5.82 -16.75
CA ASN A 157 -8.61 -6.97 -16.80
C ASN A 157 -8.99 -8.11 -15.84
N GLU A 158 -10.06 -7.93 -15.06
CA GLU A 158 -10.51 -8.86 -14.03
C GLU A 158 -9.41 -9.26 -13.04
N LYS A 159 -8.65 -8.26 -12.57
CA LYS A 159 -7.55 -8.44 -11.61
C LYS A 159 -7.85 -7.78 -10.28
N SER A 160 -7.39 -8.40 -9.20
CA SER A 160 -7.35 -7.76 -7.88
C SER A 160 -5.91 -7.49 -7.51
N TYR A 161 -5.60 -6.23 -7.19
CA TYR A 161 -4.26 -5.82 -6.75
C TYR A 161 -4.22 -5.74 -5.23
N LEU A 162 -3.27 -6.43 -4.60
CA LEU A 162 -3.06 -6.35 -3.16
C LEU A 162 -2.31 -5.05 -2.81
N ILE A 163 -2.71 -4.42 -1.71
CA ILE A 163 -2.07 -3.22 -1.15
C ILE A 163 -2.04 -3.33 0.37
N ASP A 164 -1.28 -2.43 1.01
CA ASP A 164 -1.13 -2.35 2.46
C ASP A 164 -0.47 -3.61 3.07
N PHE A 165 0.86 -3.61 3.12
CA PHE A 165 1.64 -4.75 3.60
C PHE A 165 2.20 -4.56 5.02
N GLU A 166 1.70 -3.59 5.80
CA GLU A 166 2.21 -3.26 7.14
C GLU A 166 2.23 -4.46 8.10
N PHE A 167 1.22 -5.33 8.01
CA PHE A 167 1.08 -6.51 8.88
C PHE A 167 1.49 -7.82 8.23
N TRP A 168 2.08 -7.76 7.05
CA TRP A 168 2.63 -8.95 6.42
C TRP A 168 3.94 -9.33 7.10
N SER A 169 4.25 -10.61 7.06
CA SER A 169 5.52 -11.15 7.53
C SER A 169 6.00 -12.21 6.56
N TYR A 170 7.26 -12.62 6.67
CA TYR A 170 7.80 -13.74 5.91
C TYR A 170 8.71 -14.56 6.81
N ASP A 171 8.56 -15.88 6.77
CA ASP A 171 9.41 -16.79 7.54
C ASP A 171 10.72 -17.04 6.77
N ASN A 172 11.84 -16.63 7.34
CA ASN A 172 13.19 -16.80 6.78
C ASN A 172 13.73 -18.23 6.91
N GLY A 173 12.85 -19.23 6.94
CA GLY A 173 13.10 -20.62 7.37
C GLY A 173 14.09 -21.43 6.53
N ASN A 174 14.59 -20.94 5.40
CA ASN A 174 15.80 -21.38 4.71
C ASN A 174 16.13 -20.36 3.61
N THR A 175 17.40 -20.04 3.45
CA THR A 175 17.96 -19.09 2.46
C THR A 175 17.34 -19.25 1.07
N ILE A 176 16.33 -18.45 0.74
CA ILE A 176 15.97 -18.19 -0.64
C ILE A 176 16.96 -17.13 -1.14
N CYS A 177 18.09 -17.58 -1.68
CA CYS A 177 18.94 -16.71 -2.51
C CYS A 177 18.16 -16.39 -3.78
N LEU A 178 17.38 -15.31 -3.77
CA LEU A 178 16.87 -14.72 -5.00
C LEU A 178 18.02 -13.97 -5.66
N THR A 179 18.44 -14.47 -6.82
CA THR A 179 19.17 -13.64 -7.78
C THR A 179 18.15 -12.65 -8.34
N PRO A 180 18.42 -11.34 -8.32
CA PRO A 180 17.60 -10.36 -9.03
C PRO A 180 17.40 -10.85 -10.46
N LYS A 181 16.17 -10.76 -10.98
CA LYS A 181 15.94 -10.90 -12.42
C LYS A 181 16.91 -9.95 -13.11
N ASN A 182 17.77 -10.51 -13.97
CA ASN A 182 18.73 -9.80 -14.79
C ASN A 182 18.17 -8.44 -15.19
N THR A 183 18.84 -7.37 -14.78
CA THR A 183 18.76 -6.08 -15.44
C THR A 183 19.12 -6.32 -16.89
N GLY A 184 18.09 -6.50 -17.72
CA GLY A 184 18.21 -6.74 -19.13
C GLY A 184 19.09 -5.68 -19.77
N ASP A 185 20.02 -6.16 -20.58
CA ASP A 185 20.91 -5.44 -21.48
C ASP A 185 20.31 -4.13 -22.02
N ASN A 186 20.75 -2.99 -21.46
CA ASN A 186 20.78 -1.75 -22.22
C ASN A 186 22.11 -1.68 -22.97
N GLN A 187 22.16 -2.36 -24.12
CA GLN A 187 23.02 -1.95 -25.22
C GLN A 187 22.19 -1.09 -26.17
N PHE A 188 22.35 0.24 -26.06
CA PHE A 188 22.39 1.18 -27.18
C PHE A 188 23.22 2.40 -26.77
#